data_AF-A0A941LQQ7-F1
#
_entry.id   AF-A0A941LQQ7-F1
#
_cell.length_a   1.000
_cell.length_b   1.000
_cell.length_c   1.000
_cell.angle_alpha   90.00
_cell.angle_beta   90.00
_cell.angle_gamma   90.00
#
_symmetry.space_group_name_H-M   'P 1'
#
loop_
_entity.id
_entity.type
_entity.pdbx_description
1 polymer ?
#
loop_
_entity_poly.entity_id
_entity_poly.type
_entity_poly.pdbx_seq_one_letter_code
_entity_poly.pdbx_strand_id
1 'polypeptide(L)'
;MDSTRNIQDHDGEPRQSGSDGPPGIFRLLHGIVNDLKKLVWQQVDLAIHELKMEADRVVTMVAVAISLSILATLCLAFLLLTAVAALHEMAGFSMWMSCGVTALVLMVVTGCVGLYLRRHMQRFRILPIRTLHTVKEDVRWIKEWIASPRT
;
A
#
# COMPACT_ATOMS: atom_id res chain seq x y z
N MET A 1 0.61 -13.85 -95.09
CA MET A 1 -0.78 -13.43 -94.79
C MET A 1 -0.75 -12.76 -93.43
N ASP A 2 -1.01 -11.46 -93.46
CA ASP A 2 -0.94 -10.51 -92.36
C ASP A 2 -1.73 -10.93 -91.12
N SER A 3 -1.08 -10.85 -89.96
CA SER A 3 -1.75 -10.79 -88.67
C SER A 3 -2.00 -9.32 -88.34
N THR A 4 -3.03 -8.75 -88.99
CA THR A 4 -3.68 -7.50 -88.59
C THR A 4 -4.22 -7.67 -87.17
N ARG A 5 -3.71 -6.95 -86.18
CA ARG A 5 -4.20 -5.62 -85.78
C ARG A 5 -5.71 -5.61 -85.54
N ASN A 6 -6.14 -5.78 -84.30
CA ASN A 6 -7.26 -5.00 -83.74
C ASN A 6 -7.27 -5.12 -82.22
N ILE A 7 -6.72 -4.12 -81.52
CA ILE A 7 -7.49 -3.21 -80.66
C ILE A 7 -8.23 -3.99 -79.56
N GLN A 8 -7.48 -4.32 -78.50
CA GLN A 8 -8.06 -4.57 -77.19
C GLN A 8 -8.52 -3.21 -76.67
N ASP A 9 -9.83 -3.06 -76.58
CA ASP A 9 -10.52 -1.91 -76.01
C ASP A 9 -9.95 -1.61 -74.63
N HIS A 10 -9.35 -0.42 -74.50
CA HIS A 10 -8.94 0.14 -73.23
C HIS A 10 -10.19 0.78 -72.61
N ASP A 11 -11.08 -0.08 -72.13
CA ASP A 11 -12.24 0.31 -71.36
C ASP A 11 -11.74 1.06 -70.12
N GLY A 12 -12.17 2.31 -70.01
CA GLY A 12 -11.76 3.21 -68.95
C GLY A 12 -11.97 2.59 -67.58
N GLU A 13 -10.86 2.35 -66.88
CA GLU A 13 -10.86 2.10 -65.45
C GLU A 13 -11.75 3.15 -64.78
N PRO A 14 -12.86 2.75 -64.13
CA PRO A 14 -13.60 3.68 -63.29
C PRO A 14 -12.64 4.09 -62.19
N ARG A 15 -12.23 5.36 -62.22
CA ARG A 15 -11.56 6.02 -61.10
C ARG A 15 -12.36 5.69 -59.85
N GLN A 16 -11.81 4.84 -58.99
CA GLN A 16 -12.32 4.61 -57.63
C GLN A 16 -12.14 5.91 -56.85
N SER A 17 -13.06 6.85 -57.08
CA SER A 17 -13.31 8.00 -56.23
C SER A 17 -14.43 7.58 -55.31
N GLY A 18 -14.07 7.01 -54.17
CA GLY A 18 -14.99 6.52 -53.15
C GLY A 18 -14.33 6.56 -51.78
N SER A 19 -13.84 7.73 -51.40
CA SER A 19 -13.41 8.04 -50.03
C SER A 19 -14.64 8.18 -49.14
N ASP A 20 -15.26 7.06 -48.77
CA ASP A 20 -16.33 7.01 -47.77
C ASP A 20 -16.09 5.83 -46.81
N GLY A 21 -14.99 5.92 -46.06
CA GLY A 21 -14.81 5.18 -44.81
C GLY A 21 -14.66 6.19 -43.67
N PRO A 22 -15.21 5.95 -42.47
CA PRO A 22 -15.11 6.89 -41.36
C PRO A 22 -13.65 7.32 -41.15
N PRO A 23 -13.39 8.60 -40.85
CA PRO A 23 -12.12 9.26 -41.14
C PRO A 23 -10.93 8.46 -40.59
N GLY A 24 -9.96 8.09 -41.45
CA GLY A 24 -8.82 7.23 -41.07
C GLY A 24 -8.01 7.72 -39.87
N ILE A 25 -8.03 9.03 -39.61
CA ILE A 25 -7.45 9.69 -38.43
C ILE A 25 -8.18 9.26 -37.13
N PHE A 26 -9.50 9.10 -37.19
CA PHE A 26 -10.33 8.62 -36.08
C PHE A 26 -10.02 7.17 -35.73
N ARG A 27 -9.67 6.34 -36.72
CA ARG A 27 -9.25 4.94 -36.51
C ARG A 27 -7.89 4.83 -35.82
N LEU A 28 -6.94 5.72 -36.16
CA LEU A 28 -5.62 5.77 -35.52
C LEU A 28 -5.69 6.30 -34.08
N LEU A 29 -6.48 7.36 -33.86
CA LEU A 29 -6.76 7.87 -32.51
C LEU A 29 -7.43 6.80 -31.63
N HIS A 30 -8.41 6.07 -32.18
CA HIS A 30 -9.05 4.98 -31.47
C HIS A 30 -8.06 3.84 -31.13
N GLY A 31 -7.09 3.55 -31.99
CA GLY A 31 -6.00 2.61 -31.72
C GLY A 31 -5.12 3.05 -30.55
N ILE A 32 -4.66 4.32 -30.56
CA ILE A 32 -3.80 4.88 -29.51
C ILE A 32 -4.52 4.94 -28.16
N VAL A 33 -5.79 5.33 -28.13
CA VAL A 33 -6.59 5.34 -26.90
C VAL A 33 -6.77 3.93 -26.34
N ASN A 34 -6.96 2.94 -27.22
CA ASN A 34 -7.11 1.55 -26.81
C ASN A 34 -5.79 0.96 -26.27
N ASP A 35 -4.65 1.34 -26.84
CA ASP A 35 -3.33 0.93 -26.37
C ASP A 35 -2.95 1.59 -25.04
N LEU A 36 -3.27 2.88 -24.87
CA LEU A 36 -3.07 3.59 -23.61
C LEU A 36 -3.95 2.99 -22.50
N LYS A 37 -5.20 2.65 -22.81
CA LYS A 37 -6.09 1.91 -21.91
C LYS A 37 -5.44 0.59 -21.49
N LYS A 38 -4.91 -0.19 -22.45
CA LYS A 38 -4.25 -1.48 -22.17
C LYS A 38 -3.03 -1.33 -21.24
N LEU A 39 -2.20 -0.30 -21.45
CA LEU A 39 -1.04 0.01 -20.61
C LEU A 39 -1.44 0.41 -19.18
N VAL A 40 -2.50 1.22 -19.02
CA VAL A 40 -3.00 1.61 -17.70
C VAL A 40 -3.49 0.38 -16.93
N TRP A 41 -4.25 -0.51 -17.56
CA TRP A 41 -4.68 -1.76 -16.90
C TRP A 41 -3.50 -2.63 -16.48
N GLN A 42 -2.42 -2.69 -17.28
CA GLN A 42 -1.21 -3.42 -16.95
C GLN A 42 -0.45 -2.81 -15.77
N GLN A 43 -0.29 -1.48 -15.74
CA GLN A 43 0.37 -0.81 -14.60
C GLN A 43 -0.43 -0.95 -13.31
N VAL A 44 -1.76 -0.91 -13.39
CA VAL A 44 -2.63 -1.17 -12.24
C VAL A 44 -2.45 -2.61 -11.74
N ASP A 45 -2.43 -3.59 -12.64
CA ASP A 45 -2.30 -5.00 -12.24
C ASP A 45 -0.92 -5.31 -11.63
N LEU A 46 0.14 -4.68 -12.15
CA LEU A 46 1.49 -4.72 -11.54
C LEU A 46 1.55 -4.02 -10.18
N ALA A 47 0.98 -2.82 -10.08
CA ALA A 47 0.96 -2.06 -8.83
C ALA A 47 0.18 -2.82 -7.74
N ILE A 48 -0.95 -3.45 -8.09
CA ILE A 48 -1.70 -4.31 -7.18
C ILE A 48 -0.85 -5.51 -6.73
N HIS A 49 -0.08 -6.12 -7.64
CA HIS A 49 0.81 -7.23 -7.30
C HIS A 49 1.94 -6.82 -6.35
N GLU A 50 2.60 -5.70 -6.61
CA GLU A 50 3.65 -5.16 -5.76
C GLU A 50 3.11 -4.81 -4.37
N LEU A 51 1.94 -4.17 -4.32
CA LEU A 51 1.26 -3.84 -3.07
C LEU A 51 0.91 -5.09 -2.25
N LYS A 52 0.47 -6.18 -2.91
CA LYS A 52 0.20 -7.47 -2.22
C LYS A 52 1.48 -8.08 -1.65
N MET A 53 2.58 -8.07 -2.40
CA MET A 53 3.87 -8.57 -1.91
C MET A 53 4.40 -7.76 -0.73
N GLU A 54 4.29 -6.44 -0.77
CA GLU A 54 4.65 -5.57 0.36
C GLU A 54 3.72 -5.80 1.56
N ALA A 55 2.41 -5.92 1.32
CA ALA A 55 1.42 -6.18 2.36
C ALA A 55 1.68 -7.50 3.08
N ASP A 56 1.93 -8.59 2.36
CA ASP A 56 2.23 -9.90 2.97
C ASP A 56 3.49 -9.85 3.83
N ARG A 57 4.51 -9.11 3.38
CA ARG A 57 5.73 -8.91 4.17
C ARG A 57 5.46 -8.10 5.44
N VAL A 58 4.66 -7.05 5.36
CA VAL A 58 4.28 -6.27 6.55
C VAL A 58 3.42 -7.10 7.50
N VAL A 59 2.44 -7.84 7.00
CA VAL A 59 1.54 -8.69 7.79
C VAL A 59 2.34 -9.75 8.55
N THR A 60 3.29 -10.42 7.89
CA THR A 60 4.14 -11.43 8.54
C THR A 60 5.03 -10.81 9.63
N MET A 61 5.64 -9.65 9.37
CA MET A 61 6.44 -8.94 10.38
C MET A 61 5.59 -8.53 11.59
N VAL A 62 4.38 -7.99 11.35
CA VAL A 62 3.46 -7.59 12.41
C VAL A 62 2.99 -8.81 13.21
N ALA A 63 2.66 -9.92 12.54
CA ALA A 63 2.24 -11.15 13.19
C ALA A 63 3.34 -11.71 14.12
N VAL A 64 4.59 -11.72 13.66
CA VAL A 64 5.75 -12.14 14.47
C VAL A 64 6.00 -11.18 15.63
N ALA A 65 5.89 -9.86 15.40
CA ALA A 65 6.07 -8.88 16.46
C ALA A 65 5.01 -9.03 17.57
N ILE A 66 3.74 -9.23 17.19
CA ILE A 66 2.65 -9.46 18.14
C ILE A 66 2.87 -10.76 18.91
N SER A 67 3.23 -11.85 18.23
CA SER A 67 3.44 -13.15 18.89
C SER A 67 4.61 -13.09 19.88
N LEU A 68 5.74 -12.47 19.50
CA LEU A 68 6.86 -12.24 20.40
C LEU A 68 6.48 -11.35 21.58
N SER A 69 5.67 -10.30 21.35
CA SER A 69 5.19 -9.44 22.43
C SER A 69 4.32 -10.20 23.44
N ILE A 70 3.43 -11.07 22.97
CA ILE A 70 2.59 -11.91 23.84
C ILE A 70 3.48 -12.86 24.64
N LEU A 71 4.41 -13.55 23.97
CA LEU A 71 5.30 -14.51 24.62
C LEU A 71 6.20 -13.85 25.67
N ALA A 72 6.75 -12.67 25.37
CA ALA A 72 7.53 -11.88 26.31
C ALA A 72 6.70 -11.47 27.53
N THR A 73 5.45 -11.08 27.33
CA THR A 73 4.53 -10.72 28.42
C THR A 73 4.23 -11.92 29.31
N LEU A 74 3.97 -13.09 28.73
CA LEU A 74 3.75 -14.33 29.48
C LEU A 74 4.99 -14.76 30.26
N CYS A 75 6.18 -14.69 29.63
CA CYS A 75 7.44 -14.99 30.29
C CYS A 75 7.67 -14.07 31.50
N LEU A 76 7.42 -12.77 31.34
CA LEU A 76 7.50 -11.80 32.43
C LEU A 76 6.51 -12.12 33.57
N ALA A 77 5.28 -12.52 33.25
CA ALA A 77 4.28 -12.90 34.24
C ALA A 77 4.69 -14.17 35.02
N PHE A 78 5.22 -15.19 34.33
CA PHE A 78 5.76 -16.38 34.98
C PHE A 78 6.99 -16.05 35.85
N LEU A 79 7.91 -15.22 35.35
CA LEU A 79 9.06 -14.76 36.13
C LEU A 79 8.62 -14.06 37.42
N LEU A 80 7.56 -13.26 37.35
CA LEU A 80 6.94 -12.62 38.51
C LEU A 80 6.38 -13.63 39.52
N LEU A 81 5.61 -14.60 39.03
CA LEU A 81 5.04 -15.66 39.87
C LEU A 81 6.15 -16.45 40.57
N THR A 82 7.21 -16.81 39.82
CA THR A 82 8.39 -17.48 40.37
C THR A 82 9.11 -16.59 41.39
N ALA A 83 9.27 -15.29 41.13
CA ALA A 83 9.88 -14.37 42.08
C ALA A 83 9.07 -14.26 43.38
N VAL A 84 7.74 -14.13 43.28
CA VAL A 84 6.85 -14.05 44.44
C VAL A 84 6.88 -15.35 45.25
N ALA A 85 6.84 -16.51 44.58
CA ALA A 85 6.92 -17.82 45.21
C ALA A 85 8.28 -18.03 45.89
N ALA A 86 9.38 -17.67 45.23
CA ALA A 86 10.72 -17.75 45.79
C ALA A 86 10.88 -16.84 47.02
N LEU A 87 10.33 -15.63 46.98
CA LEU A 87 10.37 -14.72 48.14
C LEU A 87 9.52 -15.24 49.31
N HIS A 88 8.37 -15.86 49.02
CA HIS A 88 7.52 -16.47 50.03
C HIS A 88 8.23 -17.64 50.73
N GLU A 89 8.84 -18.55 49.96
CA GLU A 89 9.55 -19.70 50.54
C GLU A 89 10.86 -19.33 51.22
N MET A 90 11.67 -18.42 50.65
CA MET A 90 13.00 -18.11 51.18
C MET A 90 12.96 -17.12 52.35
N ALA A 91 11.99 -16.19 52.38
CA ALA A 91 11.99 -15.10 53.35
C ALA A 91 10.84 -15.19 54.38
N GLY A 92 9.92 -16.15 54.26
CA GLY A 92 8.81 -16.35 55.20
C GLY A 92 7.84 -15.18 55.28
N PHE A 93 7.87 -14.26 54.30
CA PHE A 93 7.01 -13.08 54.25
C PHE A 93 5.59 -13.43 53.81
N SER A 94 4.60 -12.76 54.41
CA SER A 94 3.20 -12.83 53.97
C SER A 94 3.06 -12.42 52.50
N MET A 95 2.21 -13.13 51.74
CA MET A 95 1.98 -12.96 50.29
C MET A 95 1.83 -11.49 49.85
N TRP A 96 1.23 -10.65 50.69
CA TRP A 96 0.97 -9.24 50.39
C TRP A 96 2.24 -8.40 50.27
N MET A 97 3.26 -8.63 51.12
CA MET A 97 4.52 -7.87 51.05
C MET A 97 5.35 -8.27 49.83
N SER A 98 5.38 -9.57 49.50
CA SER A 98 6.08 -10.08 48.32
C SER A 98 5.49 -9.53 47.02
N CYS A 99 4.16 -9.52 46.90
CA CYS A 99 3.48 -8.89 45.77
C CYS A 99 3.75 -7.38 45.69
N GLY A 100 3.72 -6.68 46.83
CA GLY A 100 3.96 -5.23 46.88
C GLY A 100 5.36 -4.84 46.39
N VAL A 101 6.41 -5.53 46.86
CA VAL A 101 7.80 -5.26 46.43
C VAL A 101 7.98 -5.59 44.95
N THR A 102 7.47 -6.73 44.51
CA THR A 102 7.60 -7.15 43.11
C THR A 102 6.88 -6.17 42.16
N ALA A 103 5.69 -5.70 42.54
CA ALA A 103 4.95 -4.69 41.80
C ALA A 103 5.68 -3.34 41.74
N LEU A 104 6.31 -2.91 42.85
CA LEU A 104 7.09 -1.68 42.90
C LEU A 104 8.29 -1.73 41.94
N VAL A 105 9.05 -2.82 41.97
CA VAL A 105 10.20 -3.03 41.06
C VAL A 105 9.73 -2.98 39.61
N LEU A 106 8.61 -3.64 39.29
CA LEU A 106 8.03 -3.61 37.96
C LEU A 106 7.57 -2.24 37.52
N MET A 107 6.98 -1.45 38.42
CA MET A 107 6.54 -0.09 38.12
C MET A 107 7.75 0.76 37.72
N VAL A 108 8.89 0.59 38.40
CA VAL A 108 10.13 1.29 38.06
C VAL A 108 10.67 0.84 36.70
N VAL A 109 10.75 -0.47 36.46
CA VAL A 109 11.25 -1.02 35.17
C VAL A 109 10.36 -0.57 34.01
N THR A 110 9.04 -0.73 34.14
CA THR A 110 8.06 -0.35 33.13
C THR A 110 8.05 1.16 32.91
N GLY A 111 8.17 1.95 33.99
CA GLY A 111 8.30 3.39 33.92
C GLY A 111 9.54 3.82 33.15
N CYS A 112 10.71 3.23 33.45
CA CYS A 112 11.96 3.51 32.75
C CYS A 112 11.89 3.16 31.26
N VAL A 113 11.38 1.97 30.92
CA VAL A 113 11.19 1.55 29.52
C VAL A 113 10.20 2.47 28.80
N GLY A 114 9.08 2.81 29.44
CA GLY A 114 8.08 3.72 28.88
C GLY A 114 8.63 5.13 28.64
N LEU A 115 9.45 5.66 29.55
CA LEU A 115 10.13 6.93 29.38
C LEU A 115 11.18 6.88 28.27
N TYR A 116 11.94 5.79 28.18
CA TYR A 116 12.90 5.57 27.10
C TYR A 116 12.18 5.51 25.75
N LEU A 117 11.10 4.74 25.66
CA LEU A 117 10.29 4.60 24.45
C LEU A 117 9.66 5.93 24.04
N ARG A 118 9.13 6.72 24.98
CA ARG A 118 8.63 8.07 24.71
C ARG A 118 9.71 9.00 24.16
N ARG A 119 10.91 8.98 24.74
CA ARG A 119 12.05 9.78 24.26
C ARG A 119 12.52 9.33 22.88
N HIS A 120 12.44 8.04 22.57
CA HIS A 120 12.83 7.50 21.26
C HIS A 120 11.76 7.72 20.19
N MET A 121 10.47 7.54 20.51
CA MET A 121 9.35 7.83 19.60
C MET A 121 9.26 9.31 19.23
N GLN A 122 9.71 10.23 20.09
CA GLN A 122 9.83 11.64 19.70
C GLN A 122 10.89 11.87 18.61
N ARG A 123 11.91 11.00 18.50
CA ARG A 123 12.91 11.04 17.43
C ARG A 123 12.46 10.29 16.18
N PHE A 124 11.76 9.17 16.35
CA PHE A 124 11.18 8.40 15.25
C PHE A 124 9.76 8.90 14.95
N ARG A 125 9.64 9.90 14.06
CA ARG A 125 8.37 10.29 13.41
C ARG A 125 7.86 9.12 12.54
N ILE A 126 7.31 8.08 13.18
CA ILE A 126 6.79 6.87 12.53
C ILE A 126 5.46 7.11 11.80
N LEU A 127 4.89 8.31 11.89
CA LEU A 127 3.80 8.72 11.01
C LEU A 127 4.32 9.74 10.00
N PRO A 128 4.29 9.45 8.68
CA PRO A 128 4.40 10.47 7.66
C PRO A 128 3.13 11.34 7.69
N ILE A 129 3.00 12.19 8.72
CA ILE A 129 1.89 13.17 8.84
C ILE A 129 1.93 14.17 7.66
N ARG A 130 3.05 14.21 6.91
CA ARG A 130 3.19 15.00 5.69
C ARG A 130 2.30 14.51 4.54
N THR A 131 2.04 13.20 4.39
CA THR A 131 1.17 12.69 3.31
C THR A 131 -0.30 13.01 3.54
N LEU A 132 -0.74 13.12 4.80
CA LEU A 132 -2.12 13.54 5.11
C LEU A 132 -2.40 14.99 4.71
N HIS A 133 -1.38 15.87 4.77
CA HIS A 133 -1.56 17.26 4.35
C HIS A 133 -1.68 17.38 2.83
N THR A 134 -0.86 16.63 2.08
CA THR A 134 -0.93 16.58 0.61
C THR A 134 -2.27 16.02 0.14
N VAL A 135 -2.75 14.89 0.69
CA VAL A 135 -4.05 14.32 0.29
C VAL A 135 -5.21 15.29 0.57
N LYS A 136 -5.14 16.07 1.66
CA LYS A 136 -6.18 17.06 1.99
C LYS A 136 -6.15 18.27 1.04
N GLU A 137 -4.97 18.62 0.55
CA GLU A 137 -4.78 19.63 -0.50
C GLU A 137 -5.35 19.11 -1.83
N ASP A 138 -5.03 17.86 -2.19
CA ASP A 138 -5.48 17.22 -3.43
C ASP A 138 -7.01 17.13 -3.52
N VAL A 139 -7.69 16.79 -2.42
CA VAL A 139 -9.17 16.76 -2.35
C VAL A 139 -9.77 18.16 -2.54
N ARG A 140 -9.09 19.21 -2.05
CA ARG A 140 -9.55 20.59 -2.20
C ARG A 140 -9.49 21.03 -3.67
N TRP A 141 -8.38 20.72 -4.35
CA TRP A 141 -8.22 20.99 -5.77
C TRP A 141 -9.24 20.27 -6.64
N ILE A 142 -9.54 18.99 -6.35
CA ILE A 142 -10.57 18.22 -7.08
C ILE A 142 -11.97 18.82 -6.88
N LYS A 143 -12.27 19.26 -5.66
CA LYS A 143 -13.55 19.91 -5.35
C LYS A 143 -13.69 21.24 -6.08
N GLU A 144 -12.64 22.05 -6.13
CA GLU A 144 -12.61 23.31 -6.89
C GLU A 144 -12.81 23.06 -8.40
N TRP A 145 -12.20 21.99 -8.93
CA TRP A 145 -12.29 21.63 -10.34
C TRP A 145 -13.69 21.13 -10.74
N ILE A 146 -14.35 20.36 -9.88
CA ILE A 146 -15.73 19.91 -10.08
C ILE A 146 -16.74 21.05 -9.84
N ALA A 147 -16.43 21.95 -8.91
CA ALA A 147 -17.27 23.09 -8.57
C ALA A 147 -17.04 24.31 -9.49
N SER A 148 -16.16 24.23 -10.49
CA SER A 148 -16.01 25.24 -11.53
C SER A 148 -16.88 24.87 -12.75
N PRO A 149 -18.13 25.34 -12.81
CA PRO A 149 -18.89 25.32 -14.05
C PRO A 149 -18.16 26.21 -15.05
N ARG A 150 -17.64 25.58 -16.09
CA ARG A 150 -17.06 26.17 -17.29
C ARG A 150 -18.03 27.22 -17.85
N THR A 151 -17.82 28.50 -17.54
CA THR A 151 -18.39 29.64 -18.28
C THR A 151 -17.55 29.88 -19.52
#